data_AF-A0A6G2V3V6-F1
#
_entry.id   AF-A0A6G2V3V6-F1
#
_cell.length_a   1.000
_cell.length_b   1.000
_cell.length_c   1.000
_cell.angle_alpha   90.00
_cell.angle_beta   90.00
_cell.angle_gamma   90.00
#
_symmetry.space_group_name_H-M   'P 1'
#
loop_
_entity.id
_entity.type
_entity.pdbx_description
1 polymer ?
#
loop_
_entity_poly.entity_id
_entity_poly.type
_entity_poly.pdbx_seq_one_letter_code
_entity_poly.pdbx_strand_id
1 'polypeptide(L)'
;MTKQQKQRPDRTCVLPGDPAWIEAAAYLAEVFALLGRGSEIAEDEYDAGRYVLPALTYRIAEHAIRRLKDAFPGPEAARPTICLDVVPGFELDALWQVQSVLCRTRDGEETEVLELLDPFLDSFPRPATAATLTADLETVLAVLTLDIPAGRDMAAALALGTPEFDFETAYKQLVTAWKAAGITP
;
A
#
# COMPACT_ATOMS: atom_id res chain seq x y z
N MET A 1 29.69 8.63 -9.12
CA MET A 1 29.11 7.44 -9.78
C MET A 1 27.90 7.01 -8.97
N THR A 2 26.71 7.44 -9.39
CA THR A 2 25.45 7.19 -8.69
C THR A 2 25.08 5.72 -8.89
N LYS A 3 24.98 4.95 -7.82
CA LYS A 3 24.45 3.57 -7.89
C LYS A 3 23.02 3.68 -8.42
N GLN A 4 22.75 3.12 -9.61
CA GLN A 4 21.38 2.92 -10.06
C GLN A 4 20.67 2.08 -9.01
N GLN A 5 19.75 2.71 -8.28
CA GLN A 5 18.85 2.03 -7.38
C GLN A 5 18.02 1.10 -8.26
N LYS A 6 18.23 -0.21 -8.10
CA LYS A 6 17.60 -1.22 -8.94
C LYS A 6 16.10 -1.17 -8.65
N GLN A 7 15.35 -0.47 -9.50
CA GLN A 7 13.90 -0.37 -9.38
C GLN A 7 13.30 -1.77 -9.37
N ARG A 8 12.33 -1.99 -8.47
CA ARG A 8 11.53 -3.22 -8.54
C ARG A 8 10.83 -3.30 -9.90
N PRO A 9 10.64 -4.50 -10.45
CA PRO A 9 9.80 -4.67 -11.62
C PRO A 9 8.33 -4.43 -11.26
N ASP A 10 7.53 -4.06 -12.27
CA ASP A 10 6.08 -4.00 -12.14
C ASP A 10 5.51 -5.38 -11.77
N ARG A 11 4.42 -5.37 -11.01
CA ARG A 11 3.86 -6.58 -10.42
C ARG A 11 2.37 -6.69 -10.72
N THR A 12 1.98 -7.78 -11.37
CA THR A 12 0.58 -8.15 -11.50
C THR A 12 0.09 -8.74 -10.18
N CYS A 13 -0.99 -8.18 -9.64
CA CYS A 13 -1.57 -8.54 -8.37
C CYS A 13 -3.00 -9.03 -8.58
N VAL A 14 -3.36 -10.16 -7.94
CA VAL A 14 -4.76 -10.55 -7.76
C VAL A 14 -5.20 -9.99 -6.43
N LEU A 15 -6.17 -9.08 -6.45
CA LEU A 15 -6.68 -8.37 -5.29
C LEU A 15 -8.03 -8.96 -4.85
N PRO A 16 -8.35 -8.96 -3.53
CA PRO A 16 -9.70 -9.25 -3.07
C PRO A 16 -10.71 -8.28 -3.69
N GLY A 17 -11.86 -8.80 -4.09
CA GLY A 17 -12.93 -7.99 -4.69
C GLY A 17 -13.70 -7.13 -3.68
N ASP A 18 -13.75 -7.53 -2.40
CA ASP A 18 -14.26 -6.69 -1.33
C ASP A 18 -13.22 -5.61 -0.97
N PRO A 19 -13.51 -4.30 -1.12
CA PRO A 19 -12.57 -3.23 -0.81
C PRO A 19 -12.29 -3.03 0.68
N ALA A 20 -12.91 -3.81 1.60
CA ALA A 20 -12.72 -3.65 3.04
C ALA A 20 -11.23 -3.59 3.48
N TRP A 21 -10.35 -4.34 2.80
CA TRP A 21 -8.91 -4.35 3.07
C TRP A 21 -8.21 -3.03 2.77
N ILE A 22 -8.68 -2.26 1.78
CA ILE A 22 -8.10 -0.96 1.39
C ILE A 22 -8.89 0.22 1.97
N GLU A 23 -10.20 0.06 2.20
CA GLU A 23 -11.05 1.09 2.83
C GLU A 23 -10.56 1.45 4.23
N ALA A 24 -10.20 0.45 5.03
CA ALA A 24 -9.63 0.67 6.35
C ALA A 24 -8.32 1.47 6.27
N ALA A 25 -7.49 1.19 5.28
CA ALA A 25 -6.18 1.82 5.06
C ALA A 25 -6.24 3.13 4.24
N ALA A 26 -7.41 3.55 3.75
CA ALA A 26 -7.53 4.65 2.79
C ALA A 26 -7.00 6.00 3.31
N TYR A 27 -7.15 6.28 4.61
CA TYR A 27 -6.62 7.47 5.27
C TYR A 27 -5.08 7.54 5.23
N LEU A 28 -4.37 6.44 4.97
CA LEU A 28 -2.91 6.46 4.76
C LEU A 28 -2.53 7.39 3.61
N ALA A 29 -3.38 7.54 2.59
CA ALA A 29 -3.15 8.51 1.53
C ALA A 29 -3.09 9.94 2.09
N GLU A 30 -3.99 10.31 3.00
CA GLU A 30 -4.00 11.64 3.62
C GLU A 30 -2.78 11.83 4.53
N VAL A 31 -2.42 10.80 5.31
CA VAL A 31 -1.20 10.80 6.12
C VAL A 31 0.03 11.03 5.26
N PHE A 32 0.19 10.30 4.16
CA PHE A 32 1.34 10.45 3.26
C PHE A 32 1.33 11.80 2.53
N ALA A 33 0.17 12.37 2.22
CA ALA A 33 0.09 13.72 1.69
C ALA A 33 0.63 14.77 2.69
N LEU A 34 0.28 14.65 3.97
CA LEU A 34 0.78 15.54 5.03
C LEU A 34 2.30 15.38 5.23
N LEU A 35 2.79 14.14 5.30
CA LEU A 35 4.22 13.85 5.40
C LEU A 35 5.00 14.38 4.20
N GLY A 36 4.45 14.22 2.99
CA GLY A 36 5.02 14.78 1.77
C GLY A 36 5.16 16.29 1.86
N ARG A 37 4.11 17.02 2.29
CA ARG A 37 4.18 18.48 2.45
C ARG A 37 5.16 18.92 3.52
N GLY A 38 5.21 18.25 4.67
CA GLY A 38 6.18 18.60 5.70
C GLY A 38 7.62 18.37 5.24
N SER A 39 7.86 17.30 4.47
CA SER A 39 9.15 17.05 3.82
C SER A 39 9.52 18.15 2.82
N GLU A 40 8.58 18.62 1.98
CA GLU A 40 8.82 19.75 1.06
C GLU A 40 9.24 21.02 1.82
N ILE A 41 8.54 21.35 2.92
CA ILE A 41 8.85 22.53 3.75
C ILE A 41 10.24 22.41 4.39
N ALA A 42 10.59 21.24 4.93
CA ALA A 42 11.90 21.02 5.53
C ALA A 42 13.04 21.10 4.49
N GLU A 43 12.82 20.61 3.28
CA GLU A 43 13.77 20.75 2.17
C GLU A 43 14.03 22.24 1.84
N ASP A 44 12.96 23.04 1.75
CA ASP A 44 13.04 24.48 1.48
C ASP A 44 13.73 25.27 2.62
N GLU A 45 13.61 24.80 3.87
CA GLU A 45 14.26 25.40 5.05
C GLU A 45 15.69 24.90 5.30
N TYR A 46 16.28 24.12 4.38
CA TYR A 46 17.61 23.47 4.51
C TYR A 46 17.71 22.43 5.66
N ASP A 47 16.57 21.88 6.11
CA ASP A 47 16.45 20.78 7.08
C ASP A 47 15.99 19.49 6.38
N ALA A 48 16.46 19.25 5.14
CA ALA A 48 16.04 18.14 4.27
C ALA A 48 16.21 16.73 4.87
N GLY A 49 16.98 16.59 5.95
CA GLY A 49 17.16 15.32 6.67
C GLY A 49 16.09 15.04 7.72
N ARG A 50 15.32 16.05 8.14
CA ARG A 50 14.40 15.98 9.29
C ARG A 50 13.33 14.90 9.15
N TYR A 51 12.78 14.75 7.96
CA TYR A 51 11.67 13.82 7.71
C TYR A 51 12.10 12.54 6.99
N VAL A 52 13.41 12.25 6.98
CA VAL A 52 14.06 10.98 6.60
C VAL A 52 13.94 10.61 5.10
N LEU A 53 12.76 10.76 4.51
CA LEU A 53 12.49 10.52 3.10
C LEU A 53 12.20 11.83 2.36
N PRO A 54 12.62 11.92 1.08
CA PRO A 54 12.24 13.03 0.21
C PRO A 54 10.72 13.10 0.02
N ALA A 55 10.20 14.32 -0.17
CA ALA A 55 8.78 14.56 -0.38
C ALA A 55 8.16 13.70 -1.51
N LEU A 56 8.92 13.51 -2.59
CA LEU A 56 8.49 12.71 -3.73
C LEU A 56 8.13 11.27 -3.33
N THR A 57 8.86 10.67 -2.39
CA THR A 57 8.59 9.30 -1.93
C THR A 57 7.23 9.20 -1.26
N TYR A 58 6.89 10.15 -0.40
CA TYR A 58 5.57 10.21 0.23
C TYR A 58 4.45 10.44 -0.77
N ARG A 59 4.66 11.30 -1.77
CA ARG A 59 3.68 11.57 -2.84
C ARG A 59 3.43 10.36 -3.74
N ILE A 60 4.45 9.57 -4.02
CA ILE A 60 4.30 8.31 -4.75
C ILE A 60 3.49 7.31 -3.92
N ALA A 61 3.82 7.15 -2.63
CA ALA A 61 3.08 6.25 -1.73
C ALA A 61 1.61 6.68 -1.57
N GLU A 62 1.37 7.98 -1.40
CA GLU A 62 0.04 8.60 -1.37
C GLU A 62 -0.77 8.27 -2.63
N HIS A 63 -0.18 8.49 -3.81
CA HIS A 63 -0.80 8.18 -5.09
C HIS A 63 -1.17 6.71 -5.21
N ALA A 64 -0.26 5.80 -4.82
CA ALA A 64 -0.49 4.36 -4.88
C ALA A 64 -1.71 3.93 -4.03
N ILE A 65 -1.81 4.41 -2.78
CA ILE A 65 -2.95 4.10 -1.91
C ILE A 65 -4.26 4.64 -2.50
N ARG A 66 -4.26 5.89 -2.99
CA ARG A 66 -5.47 6.49 -3.59
C ARG A 66 -5.91 5.74 -4.85
N ARG A 67 -4.97 5.42 -5.74
CA ARG A 67 -5.23 4.65 -6.97
C ARG A 67 -5.85 3.28 -6.66
N LEU A 68 -5.32 2.58 -5.67
CA LEU A 68 -5.85 1.27 -5.24
C LEU A 68 -7.27 1.39 -4.69
N LYS A 69 -7.55 2.42 -3.89
CA LYS A 69 -8.91 2.68 -3.38
C LYS A 69 -9.88 2.98 -4.53
N ASP A 70 -9.49 3.84 -5.45
CA ASP A 70 -10.33 4.30 -6.57
C ASP A 70 -10.57 3.21 -7.62
N ALA A 71 -9.79 2.12 -7.60
CA ALA A 71 -9.96 0.97 -8.49
C ALA A 71 -11.21 0.13 -8.16
N PHE A 72 -11.78 0.27 -6.96
CA PHE A 72 -12.97 -0.47 -6.55
C PHE A 72 -14.24 0.33 -6.81
N PRO A 73 -15.23 -0.23 -7.52
CA PRO A 73 -16.45 0.49 -7.80
C PRO A 73 -17.26 0.71 -6.51
N GLY A 74 -18.02 1.79 -6.47
CA GLY A 74 -18.85 2.16 -5.32
C GLY A 74 -19.88 1.07 -4.94
N PRO A 75 -20.52 1.20 -3.76
CA PRO A 75 -21.36 0.15 -3.16
C PRO A 75 -22.58 -0.27 -4.01
N GLU A 76 -22.96 0.52 -5.02
CA GLU A 76 -24.10 0.25 -5.91
C GLU A 76 -23.75 -0.68 -7.10
N ALA A 77 -22.46 -0.90 -7.38
CA ALA A 77 -22.03 -1.78 -8.45
C ALA A 77 -21.95 -3.25 -7.99
N ALA A 78 -22.21 -4.19 -8.92
CA ALA A 78 -21.90 -5.59 -8.69
C ALA A 78 -20.38 -5.72 -8.44
N ARG A 79 -20.01 -6.06 -7.19
CA ARG A 79 -18.59 -6.22 -6.82
C ARG A 79 -18.05 -7.48 -7.48
N PRO A 80 -16.91 -7.40 -8.18
CA PRO A 80 -16.24 -8.59 -8.68
C PRO A 80 -15.74 -9.43 -7.50
N THR A 81 -15.56 -10.74 -7.70
CA THR A 81 -14.97 -11.62 -6.68
C THR A 81 -13.48 -11.34 -6.48
N ILE A 82 -12.81 -10.91 -7.54
CA ILE A 82 -11.38 -10.58 -7.58
C ILE A 82 -11.15 -9.43 -8.55
N CYS A 83 -10.10 -8.64 -8.31
CA CYS A 83 -9.62 -7.62 -9.24
C CYS A 83 -8.19 -7.93 -9.68
N LEU A 84 -7.86 -7.70 -10.95
CA LEU A 84 -6.48 -7.68 -11.40
C LEU A 84 -5.99 -6.24 -11.44
N ASP A 85 -4.82 -6.02 -10.85
CA ASP A 85 -4.11 -4.75 -10.97
C ASP A 85 -2.65 -4.98 -11.34
N VAL A 86 -2.02 -3.96 -11.91
CA VAL A 86 -0.58 -3.92 -12.14
C VAL A 86 -0.02 -2.78 -11.29
N VAL A 87 0.71 -3.14 -10.24
CA VAL A 87 1.38 -2.19 -9.36
C VAL A 87 2.74 -1.87 -9.96
N PRO A 88 3.00 -0.60 -10.33
CA PRO A 88 4.31 -0.19 -10.80
C PRO A 88 5.37 -0.42 -9.73
N GLY A 89 6.55 -0.89 -10.13
CA GLY A 89 7.59 -1.23 -9.17
C GLY A 89 8.07 -0.04 -8.33
N PHE A 90 8.04 1.16 -8.90
CA PHE A 90 8.39 2.40 -8.18
C PHE A 90 7.36 2.77 -7.11
N GLU A 91 6.07 2.48 -7.31
CA GLU A 91 5.03 2.68 -6.30
C GLU A 91 5.26 1.73 -5.13
N LEU A 92 5.55 0.47 -5.44
CA LEU A 92 5.85 -0.54 -4.43
C LEU A 92 7.13 -0.19 -3.64
N ASP A 93 8.17 0.31 -4.31
CA ASP A 93 9.39 0.77 -3.67
C ASP A 93 9.16 1.95 -2.73
N ALA A 94 8.27 2.89 -3.09
CA ALA A 94 7.91 4.00 -2.22
C ALA A 94 7.14 3.52 -0.98
N LEU A 95 6.17 2.62 -1.15
CA LEU A 95 5.42 2.03 -0.03
C LEU A 95 6.35 1.29 0.95
N TRP A 96 7.34 0.53 0.46
CA TRP A 96 8.33 -0.13 1.32
C TRP A 96 9.23 0.86 2.06
N GLN A 97 9.64 1.95 1.41
CA GLN A 97 10.44 2.98 2.07
C GLN A 97 9.66 3.66 3.20
N VAL A 98 8.40 4.03 2.95
CA VAL A 98 7.52 4.59 3.99
C VAL A 98 7.29 3.59 5.12
N GLN A 99 7.08 2.31 4.81
CA GLN A 99 6.96 1.25 5.83
C GLN A 99 8.20 1.14 6.71
N SER A 100 9.39 1.23 6.12
CA SER A 100 10.64 1.18 6.88
C SER A 100 10.76 2.34 7.84
N VAL A 101 10.35 3.55 7.45
CA VAL A 101 10.32 4.72 8.33
C VAL A 101 9.31 4.53 9.45
N LEU A 102 8.08 4.12 9.13
CA LEU A 102 7.04 3.91 10.13
C LEU A 102 7.43 2.85 11.16
N CYS A 103 8.15 1.79 10.75
CA CYS A 103 8.70 0.81 11.69
C CYS A 103 9.72 1.44 12.64
N ARG A 104 10.68 2.22 12.12
CA ARG A 104 11.68 2.89 12.96
C ARG A 104 11.03 3.92 13.89
N THR A 105 10.05 4.68 13.42
CA THR A 105 9.25 5.59 14.24
C THR A 105 8.51 4.84 15.35
N ARG A 106 7.89 3.69 15.04
CA ARG A 106 7.22 2.83 16.03
C ARG A 106 8.21 2.34 17.09
N ASP A 107 9.43 2.02 16.67
CA ASP A 107 10.49 1.50 17.54
C ASP A 107 11.25 2.64 18.27
N GLY A 108 10.87 3.90 18.05
CA GLY A 108 11.37 5.09 18.76
C GLY A 108 12.64 5.73 18.17
N GLU A 109 13.06 5.32 16.97
CA GLU A 109 14.30 5.77 16.33
C GLU A 109 14.16 7.06 15.52
N GLU A 110 12.96 7.34 14.97
CA GLU A 110 12.68 8.49 14.07
C GLU A 110 11.32 9.12 14.42
N THR A 111 11.25 9.94 15.47
CA THR A 111 9.99 10.47 16.03
C THR A 111 9.41 11.66 15.25
N GLU A 112 10.22 12.32 14.43
CA GLU A 112 9.89 13.54 13.68
C GLU A 112 8.67 13.36 12.78
N VAL A 113 8.46 12.14 12.28
CA VAL A 113 7.31 11.76 11.44
C VAL A 113 6.00 11.88 12.22
N LEU A 114 5.96 11.48 13.50
CA LEU A 114 4.76 11.63 14.32
C LEU A 114 4.59 13.05 14.82
N GLU A 115 5.67 13.79 15.08
CA GLU A 115 5.58 15.20 15.48
C GLU A 115 4.87 16.05 14.42
N LEU A 116 5.13 15.77 13.13
CA LEU A 116 4.45 16.44 12.02
C LEU A 116 2.96 16.09 11.95
N LEU A 117 2.60 14.87 12.35
CA LEU A 117 1.22 14.39 12.32
C LEU A 117 0.44 14.78 13.58
N ASP A 118 1.12 15.11 14.69
CA ASP A 118 0.52 15.41 16.00
C ASP A 118 -0.69 16.37 15.93
N PRO A 119 -0.63 17.49 15.16
CA PRO A 119 -1.77 18.41 15.05
C PRO A 119 -3.00 17.83 14.34
N PHE A 120 -2.83 16.71 13.62
CA PHE A 120 -3.83 16.08 12.77
C PHE A 120 -4.28 14.71 13.27
N LEU A 121 -3.63 14.14 14.30
CA LEU A 121 -3.93 12.78 14.79
C LEU A 121 -5.40 12.59 15.19
N ASP A 122 -6.02 13.63 15.75
CA ASP A 122 -7.43 13.64 16.14
C ASP A 122 -8.40 13.80 14.96
N SER A 123 -7.91 14.16 13.77
CA SER A 123 -8.73 14.34 12.57
C SER A 123 -8.94 13.05 11.79
N PHE A 124 -8.20 11.99 12.11
CA PHE A 124 -8.32 10.70 11.42
C PHE A 124 -9.42 9.84 12.04
N PRO A 125 -10.08 8.98 11.24
CA PRO A 125 -11.16 8.11 11.72
C PRO A 125 -10.72 7.10 12.79
N ARG A 126 -9.42 6.91 12.97
CA ARG A 126 -8.82 6.10 14.03
C ARG A 126 -7.55 6.77 14.56
N PRO A 127 -7.15 6.51 15.81
CA PRO A 127 -5.91 7.05 16.36
C PRO A 127 -4.71 6.69 15.48
N ALA A 128 -4.10 7.70 14.85
CA ALA A 128 -3.02 7.51 13.89
C ALA A 128 -1.66 7.37 14.60
N THR A 129 -1.48 6.30 15.36
CA THR A 129 -0.17 5.98 15.98
C THR A 129 0.79 5.35 14.96
N ALA A 130 2.10 5.40 15.20
CA ALA A 130 3.05 4.69 14.33
C ALA A 130 2.77 3.18 14.25
N ALA A 131 2.31 2.57 15.33
CA ALA A 131 1.94 1.15 15.34
C ALA A 131 0.75 0.85 14.42
N THR A 132 -0.31 1.66 14.49
CA THR A 132 -1.48 1.50 13.61
C THR A 132 -1.11 1.76 12.15
N LEU A 133 -0.46 2.90 11.87
CA LEU A 133 0.00 3.24 10.51
C LEU A 133 0.87 2.13 9.89
N THR A 134 1.77 1.54 10.68
CA THR A 134 2.60 0.42 10.26
C THR A 134 1.76 -0.81 9.93
N ALA A 135 0.90 -1.25 10.84
CA ALA A 135 0.08 -2.46 10.65
C ALA A 135 -0.86 -2.34 9.43
N ASP A 136 -1.38 -1.15 9.18
CA ASP A 136 -2.28 -0.89 8.07
C ASP A 136 -1.55 -0.87 6.73
N LEU A 137 -0.35 -0.26 6.69
CA LEU A 137 0.50 -0.33 5.51
C LEU A 137 1.03 -1.75 5.26
N GLU A 138 1.33 -2.51 6.31
CA GLU A 138 1.68 -3.94 6.22
C GLU A 138 0.55 -4.77 5.61
N THR A 139 -0.70 -4.48 5.97
CA THR A 139 -1.88 -5.14 5.38
C THR A 139 -1.96 -4.87 3.88
N VAL A 140 -1.79 -3.61 3.46
CA VAL A 140 -1.75 -3.24 2.04
C VAL A 140 -0.59 -3.96 1.33
N LEU A 141 0.62 -3.89 1.87
CA LEU A 141 1.79 -4.54 1.29
C LEU A 141 1.64 -6.06 1.21
N ALA A 142 0.99 -6.70 2.18
CA ALA A 142 0.72 -8.13 2.15
C ALA A 142 -0.21 -8.51 0.99
N VAL A 143 -1.23 -7.70 0.68
CA VAL A 143 -2.08 -7.90 -0.51
C VAL A 143 -1.27 -7.71 -1.79
N LEU A 144 -0.55 -6.59 -1.93
CA LEU A 144 0.16 -6.26 -3.17
C LEU A 144 1.33 -7.19 -3.47
N THR A 145 1.97 -7.74 -2.43
CA THR A 145 3.13 -8.62 -2.57
C THR A 145 2.81 -10.10 -2.45
N LEU A 146 1.53 -10.46 -2.28
CA LEU A 146 1.13 -11.86 -2.24
C LEU A 146 1.59 -12.58 -3.52
N ASP A 147 2.40 -13.61 -3.33
CA ASP A 147 3.07 -14.30 -4.42
C ASP A 147 2.91 -15.82 -4.31
N ILE A 148 1.76 -16.31 -4.74
CA ILE A 148 1.49 -17.74 -4.75
C ILE A 148 1.28 -18.23 -6.18
N PRO A 149 1.65 -19.49 -6.50
CA PRO A 149 1.44 -20.05 -7.83
C PRO A 149 0.01 -19.85 -8.33
N ALA A 150 -0.99 -20.11 -7.49
CA ALA A 150 -2.41 -19.91 -7.84
C ALA A 150 -2.76 -18.50 -8.29
N GLY A 151 -2.16 -17.46 -7.68
CA GLY A 151 -2.37 -16.07 -8.07
C GLY A 151 -1.75 -15.75 -9.42
N ARG A 152 -0.54 -16.26 -9.68
CA ARG A 152 0.14 -16.08 -10.98
C ARG A 152 -0.61 -16.79 -12.10
N ASP A 153 -1.01 -18.04 -11.86
CA ASP A 153 -1.72 -18.84 -12.85
C ASP A 153 -3.11 -18.25 -13.14
N MET A 154 -3.80 -17.78 -12.11
CA MET A 154 -5.09 -17.08 -12.26
C MET A 154 -4.93 -15.77 -13.02
N ALA A 155 -3.93 -14.95 -12.70
CA ALA A 155 -3.66 -13.70 -13.42
C ALA A 155 -3.35 -13.96 -14.90
N ALA A 156 -2.54 -15.00 -15.20
CA ALA A 156 -2.26 -15.41 -16.56
C ALA A 156 -3.52 -15.92 -17.28
N ALA A 157 -4.33 -16.75 -16.63
CA ALA A 157 -5.57 -17.28 -17.21
C ALA A 157 -6.59 -16.17 -17.52
N LEU A 158 -6.73 -15.18 -16.63
CA LEU A 158 -7.58 -14.01 -16.86
C LEU A 158 -7.04 -13.13 -18.01
N ALA A 159 -5.73 -12.90 -18.07
CA ALA A 159 -5.12 -12.11 -19.14
C ALA A 159 -5.22 -12.78 -20.53
N LEU A 160 -5.17 -14.11 -20.56
CA LEU A 160 -5.24 -14.91 -21.79
C LEU A 160 -6.66 -15.36 -22.17
N GLY A 161 -7.64 -15.18 -21.27
CA GLY A 161 -9.02 -15.62 -21.49
C GLY A 161 -9.18 -17.15 -21.50
N THR A 162 -8.42 -17.88 -20.68
CA THR A 162 -8.39 -19.35 -20.68
C THR A 162 -9.66 -19.94 -20.04
N PRO A 163 -10.56 -20.60 -20.81
CA PRO A 163 -11.85 -21.06 -20.29
C PRO A 163 -11.75 -22.27 -19.36
N GLU A 164 -10.69 -23.07 -19.49
CA GLU A 164 -10.52 -24.35 -18.78
C GLU A 164 -9.77 -24.21 -17.43
N PHE A 165 -9.45 -22.98 -17.02
CA PHE A 165 -8.75 -22.75 -15.76
C PHE A 165 -9.68 -22.96 -14.56
N ASP A 166 -9.22 -23.72 -13.55
CA ASP A 166 -9.95 -23.93 -12.30
C ASP A 166 -9.86 -22.70 -11.39
N PHE A 167 -10.69 -21.70 -11.70
CA PHE A 167 -10.80 -20.46 -10.94
C PHE A 167 -11.25 -20.70 -9.49
N GLU A 168 -12.07 -21.72 -9.24
CA GLU A 168 -12.61 -21.99 -7.91
C GLU A 168 -11.51 -22.47 -6.96
N THR A 169 -10.69 -23.44 -7.39
CA THR A 169 -9.57 -23.93 -6.57
C THR A 169 -8.53 -22.84 -6.35
N ALA A 170 -8.16 -22.10 -7.40
CA ALA A 170 -7.19 -21.01 -7.27
C ALA A 170 -7.69 -19.89 -6.35
N TYR A 171 -8.99 -19.56 -6.41
CA TYR A 171 -9.62 -18.59 -5.50
C TYR A 171 -9.60 -19.06 -4.04
N LYS A 172 -9.93 -20.33 -3.77
CA LYS A 172 -9.85 -20.91 -2.42
C LYS A 172 -8.43 -20.83 -1.83
N GLN A 173 -7.41 -21.05 -2.65
CA GLN A 173 -6.02 -20.91 -2.24
C GLN A 173 -5.64 -19.45 -1.94
N LEU A 174 -6.10 -18.50 -2.76
CA LEU A 174 -5.92 -17.06 -2.51
C LEU A 174 -6.60 -16.61 -1.22
N VAL A 175 -7.87 -16.99 -1.00
CA VAL A 175 -8.61 -16.69 0.23
C VAL A 175 -7.89 -17.25 1.46
N THR A 176 -7.34 -18.45 1.37
CA THR A 176 -6.57 -19.05 2.46
C THR A 176 -5.31 -18.24 2.75
N ALA A 177 -4.60 -17.80 1.71
CA ALA A 177 -3.39 -16.99 1.86
C ALA A 177 -3.68 -15.58 2.40
N TRP A 178 -4.75 -14.93 1.93
CA TRP A 178 -5.21 -13.64 2.46
C TRP A 178 -5.58 -13.74 3.94
N LYS A 179 -6.35 -14.75 4.33
CA LYS A 179 -6.71 -14.97 5.74
C LYS A 179 -5.49 -15.24 6.62
N ALA A 180 -4.50 -15.98 6.11
CA ALA A 180 -3.24 -16.21 6.83
C ALA A 180 -2.45 -14.91 7.05
N ALA A 181 -2.62 -13.92 6.18
CA ALA A 181 -2.06 -12.58 6.31
C ALA A 181 -3.00 -11.59 7.04
N GLY A 182 -4.09 -12.06 7.65
CA GLY A 182 -5.04 -11.24 8.41
C GLY A 182 -6.02 -10.43 7.55
N ILE A 183 -6.05 -10.65 6.24
CA ILE A 183 -6.95 -9.96 5.31
C ILE A 183 -8.30 -10.68 5.27
N THR A 184 -9.39 -9.91 5.29
CA THR A 184 -10.75 -10.43 5.09
C THR A 184 -11.16 -10.11 3.65
N PRO A 185 -11.19 -11.10 2.75
CA PRO A 185 -11.46 -10.92 1.32
C PRO A 185 -12.95 -10.99 0.96
#